data_AF-A0A0L8GV41-F1
#
_entry.id   AF-A0A0L8GV41-F1
#
_cell.length_a   1.000
_cell.length_b   1.000
_cell.length_c   1.000
_cell.angle_alpha   90.00
_cell.angle_beta   90.00
_cell.angle_gamma   90.00
#
_symmetry.space_group_name_H-M   'P 1'
#
loop_
_entity.id
_entity.type
_entity.pdbx_description
1 polymer ?
#
loop_
_entity_poly.entity_id
_entity_poly.type
_entity_poly.pdbx_seq_one_letter_code
_entity_poly.pdbx_strand_id
1 'polypeptide(L)'
;MGKMKGDKHKSKNPHLADQILEDKSVRPPGRTKDKQNRQDSDDEFVDEKLSRKILEQARAQQEELEEEHGINKSQIKKKKKVSLDICPTQHSEDEESDKSDSECYTEQEIPVSKEDEEALEMFMSKQPPKRLCLADIIMEKLSAKRTEINSVLSDNEGVEVKEMDERVVEMYRNVRNILAVYRSGKLPKPFKIIPSLRNWEQVLHITRPEQWSAAAMYQGTRIFASNLNSKMAQR
;
A
#
# COMPACT_ATOMS: atom_id res chain seq x y z
N MET A 1 15.45 79.67 23.18
CA MET A 1 15.93 78.33 22.80
C MET A 1 15.09 77.30 23.53
N GLY A 2 14.60 76.26 22.86
CA GLY A 2 13.85 75.17 23.49
C GLY A 2 13.05 74.38 22.47
N LYS A 3 13.68 73.35 21.90
CA LYS A 3 13.17 72.43 20.87
C LYS A 3 11.93 71.67 21.38
N MET A 4 10.99 71.34 20.48
CA MET A 4 10.30 70.04 20.48
C MET A 4 9.27 69.93 19.35
N LYS A 5 9.61 69.17 18.30
CA LYS A 5 8.66 68.26 17.64
C LYS A 5 9.45 67.25 16.81
N GLY A 6 9.65 66.08 17.41
CA GLY A 6 10.09 64.89 16.69
C GLY A 6 8.88 64.29 15.99
N ASP A 7 8.92 64.29 14.67
CA ASP A 7 7.98 63.63 13.78
C ASP A 7 8.11 62.11 13.98
N LYS A 8 7.08 61.46 14.53
CA LYS A 8 7.04 60.01 14.67
C LYS A 8 6.36 59.43 13.43
N HIS A 9 7.16 58.74 12.63
CA HIS A 9 6.73 57.86 11.54
C HIS A 9 5.48 57.05 11.93
N LYS A 10 4.36 57.35 11.28
CA LYS A 10 3.14 56.54 11.32
C LYS A 10 3.48 55.16 10.73
N SER A 11 3.49 54.11 11.56
CA SER A 11 3.57 52.74 11.07
C SER A 11 2.34 52.46 10.21
N LYS A 12 2.54 51.86 9.04
CA LYS A 12 1.46 51.59 8.07
C LYS A 12 0.43 50.57 8.57
N ASN A 13 0.70 49.89 9.68
CA ASN A 13 -0.19 48.88 10.27
C ASN A 13 -0.44 49.24 11.75
N PRO A 14 -1.68 49.62 12.14
CA PRO A 14 -2.03 49.83 13.54
C PRO A 14 -2.07 48.50 14.32
N HIS A 15 -1.93 48.59 15.65
CA HIS A 15 -1.90 47.45 16.55
C HIS A 15 -3.26 46.71 16.53
N LEU A 16 -3.25 45.39 16.75
CA LEU A 16 -4.45 44.55 16.63
C LEU A 16 -5.62 45.02 17.52
N ALA A 17 -5.31 45.58 18.68
CA ALA A 17 -6.30 46.13 19.61
C ALA A 17 -7.09 47.31 19.00
N ASP A 18 -6.42 48.18 18.24
CA ASP A 18 -7.07 49.32 17.57
C ASP A 18 -7.89 48.86 16.36
N GLN A 19 -7.44 47.82 15.65
CA GLN A 19 -8.19 47.23 14.53
C GLN A 19 -9.49 46.55 14.97
N ILE A 20 -9.51 45.95 16.16
CA ILE A 20 -10.71 45.31 16.73
C ILE A 20 -11.76 46.35 17.13
N LEU A 21 -11.34 47.53 17.59
CA LEU A 21 -12.24 48.64 17.93
C LEU A 21 -12.84 49.33 16.70
N GLU A 22 -12.19 49.25 15.54
CA GLU A 22 -12.65 49.88 14.29
C GLU A 22 -13.71 49.08 13.51
N ASP A 23 -14.06 47.86 13.94
CA ASP A 23 -15.17 47.02 13.45
C ASP A 23 -15.26 46.85 11.91
N LYS A 24 -14.13 47.00 11.20
CA LYS A 24 -14.02 46.80 9.75
C LYS A 24 -13.85 45.31 9.44
N SER A 25 -14.96 44.63 9.19
CA SER A 25 -14.95 43.25 8.71
C SER A 25 -14.26 43.13 7.33
N VAL A 26 -13.40 42.12 7.18
CA VAL A 26 -12.70 41.79 5.93
C VAL A 26 -13.72 41.21 4.95
N ARG A 27 -13.88 41.86 3.79
CA ARG A 27 -14.72 41.35 2.68
C ARG A 27 -14.20 39.98 2.22
N PRO A 28 -15.06 38.96 2.01
CA PRO A 28 -14.61 37.68 1.49
C PRO A 28 -14.10 37.83 0.05
N PRO A 29 -12.99 37.17 -0.34
CA PRO A 29 -12.48 37.24 -1.70
C PRO A 29 -13.39 36.46 -2.66
N GLY A 30 -14.02 37.17 -3.60
CA GLY A 30 -14.85 36.61 -4.66
C GLY A 30 -14.04 36.00 -5.80
N ARG A 31 -13.23 34.97 -5.54
CA ARG A 31 -12.54 34.21 -6.60
C ARG A 31 -13.17 32.85 -6.79
N THR A 32 -14.10 32.75 -7.75
CA THR A 32 -14.53 31.47 -8.31
C THR A 32 -13.38 30.88 -9.13
N LYS A 33 -12.84 29.75 -8.67
CA LYS A 33 -11.82 29.00 -9.40
C LYS A 33 -12.55 28.22 -10.50
N ASP A 34 -12.38 28.65 -11.74
CA ASP A 34 -12.87 27.93 -12.91
C ASP A 34 -12.13 26.59 -12.98
N LYS A 35 -12.85 25.51 -12.68
CA LYS A 35 -12.30 24.15 -12.68
C LYS A 35 -12.39 23.68 -14.12
N GLN A 36 -11.39 24.07 -14.91
CA GLN A 36 -11.24 23.57 -16.27
C GLN A 36 -11.27 22.03 -16.23
N ASN A 37 -12.23 21.53 -17.00
CA ASN A 37 -12.49 20.16 -17.37
C ASN A 37 -11.18 19.40 -17.65
N ARG A 38 -10.72 18.59 -16.69
CA ARG A 38 -9.77 17.50 -16.97
C ARG A 38 -10.62 16.36 -17.52
N GLN A 39 -10.48 16.11 -18.82
CA GLN A 39 -11.09 14.97 -19.49
C GLN A 39 -10.58 13.67 -18.85
N ASP A 40 -11.50 12.75 -18.55
CA ASP A 40 -11.27 11.36 -18.12
C ASP A 40 -10.51 10.48 -19.16
N SER A 41 -9.80 11.09 -20.12
CA SER A 41 -9.02 10.37 -21.15
C SER A 41 -7.56 10.11 -20.74
N ASP A 42 -7.10 10.70 -19.63
CA ASP A 42 -5.73 10.53 -19.12
C ASP A 42 -5.57 9.30 -18.21
N ASP A 43 -6.65 8.57 -17.89
CA ASP A 43 -6.58 7.36 -17.06
C ASP A 43 -6.24 6.08 -17.86
N GLU A 44 -6.26 6.12 -19.20
CA GLU A 44 -5.90 4.97 -20.06
C GLU A 44 -4.38 4.82 -20.26
N PHE A 45 -3.63 5.93 -20.14
CA PHE A 45 -2.18 5.95 -20.35
C PHE A 45 -1.44 6.45 -19.12
N VAL A 46 -0.40 5.71 -18.72
CA VAL A 46 0.50 6.16 -17.65
C VAL A 46 1.37 7.32 -18.13
N ASP A 47 1.61 8.28 -17.23
CA ASP A 47 2.53 9.40 -17.46
C ASP A 47 3.89 8.92 -18.01
N GLU A 48 4.50 9.68 -18.92
CA GLU A 48 5.77 9.30 -19.56
C GLU A 48 6.86 8.94 -18.54
N LYS A 49 6.95 9.69 -17.44
CA LYS A 49 7.91 9.44 -16.36
C LYS A 49 7.64 8.11 -15.63
N LEU A 50 6.35 7.79 -15.42
CA LEU A 50 5.94 6.54 -14.80
C LEU A 50 6.19 5.37 -15.76
N SER A 51 5.89 5.52 -17.05
CA SER A 51 6.18 4.51 -18.08
C SER A 51 7.66 4.14 -18.16
N ARG A 52 8.56 5.14 -18.12
CA ARG A 52 10.01 4.93 -18.12
C ARG A 52 10.45 4.17 -16.87
N LYS A 53 9.91 4.53 -15.71
CA LYS A 53 10.20 3.85 -14.44
C LYS A 53 9.69 2.40 -14.43
N ILE A 54 8.52 2.14 -15.01
CA ILE A 54 7.97 0.78 -15.16
C ILE A 54 8.87 -0.08 -16.06
N LEU A 55 9.32 0.46 -17.20
CA LEU A 55 10.22 -0.27 -18.12
C LEU A 55 11.60 -0.54 -17.50
N GLU A 56 12.14 0.41 -16.74
CA GLU A 56 13.41 0.24 -16.03
C GLU A 56 13.31 -0.86 -14.94
N GLN A 57 12.22 -0.86 -14.17
CA GLN A 57 11.95 -1.89 -13.17
C GLN A 57 11.69 -3.26 -13.82
N ALA A 58 10.96 -3.32 -14.93
CA ALA A 58 10.73 -4.56 -15.68
C ALA A 58 12.05 -5.15 -16.21
N ARG A 59 12.96 -4.30 -16.68
CA ARG A 59 14.29 -4.73 -17.15
C ARG A 59 15.15 -5.28 -16.00
N ALA A 60 15.15 -4.60 -14.85
CA ALA A 60 15.85 -5.07 -13.66
C ALA A 60 15.30 -6.42 -13.15
N GLN A 61 13.97 -6.58 -13.14
CA GLN A 61 13.34 -7.86 -12.78
C GLN A 61 13.68 -8.98 -13.77
N GLN A 62 13.76 -8.67 -15.06
CA GLN A 62 14.17 -9.64 -16.06
C GLN A 62 15.64 -10.06 -15.88
N GLU A 63 16.52 -9.12 -15.56
CA GLU A 63 17.94 -9.39 -15.28
C GLU A 63 18.11 -10.24 -14.01
N GLU A 64 17.39 -9.93 -12.93
CA GLU A 64 17.36 -10.73 -11.69
C GLU A 64 16.87 -12.17 -11.94
N LEU A 65 15.82 -12.34 -12.75
CA LEU A 65 15.34 -13.67 -13.17
C LEU A 65 16.35 -14.41 -14.04
N GLU A 66 17.07 -13.72 -14.93
CA GLU A 66 18.11 -14.33 -15.76
C GLU A 66 19.34 -14.73 -14.96
N GLU A 67 19.70 -13.96 -13.92
CA GLU A 67 20.79 -14.27 -12.98
C GLU A 67 20.44 -15.44 -12.04
N GLU A 68 19.22 -15.48 -11.49
CA GLU A 68 18.80 -16.55 -10.57
C GLU A 68 18.34 -17.84 -11.27
N HIS A 69 17.69 -17.74 -12.45
CA HIS A 69 17.05 -18.86 -13.16
C HIS A 69 17.67 -19.13 -14.54
N GLY A 70 18.91 -18.70 -14.78
CA GLY A 70 19.67 -18.88 -16.02
C GLY A 70 19.98 -20.34 -16.39
N ILE A 71 18.95 -21.16 -16.63
CA ILE A 71 19.06 -22.39 -17.42
C ILE A 71 19.18 -21.94 -18.88
N ASN A 72 20.43 -21.80 -19.34
CA ASN A 72 20.87 -21.90 -20.73
C ASN A 72 19.88 -21.42 -21.81
N LYS A 73 19.98 -20.15 -22.23
CA LYS A 73 19.41 -19.62 -23.50
C LYS A 73 20.09 -20.23 -24.75
N SER A 74 20.42 -21.52 -24.75
CA SER A 74 20.98 -22.24 -25.89
C SER A 74 19.98 -23.23 -26.50
N GLN A 75 18.67 -22.96 -26.49
CA GLN A 75 17.71 -23.79 -27.22
C GLN A 75 16.34 -23.15 -27.51
N ILE A 76 16.30 -21.92 -28.04
CA ILE A 76 15.08 -21.41 -28.70
C ILE A 76 15.34 -21.37 -30.20
N LYS A 77 15.04 -22.49 -30.86
CA LYS A 77 15.03 -22.60 -32.32
C LYS A 77 13.99 -21.61 -32.87
N LYS A 78 14.44 -20.71 -33.75
CA LYS A 78 13.61 -19.74 -34.49
C LYS A 78 12.45 -20.46 -35.20
N LYS A 79 11.20 -20.20 -34.80
CA LYS A 79 10.02 -20.60 -35.57
C LYS A 79 9.95 -19.76 -36.85
N LYS A 80 9.97 -20.42 -38.01
CA LYS A 80 9.77 -19.80 -39.33
C LYS A 80 8.33 -19.27 -39.41
N LYS A 81 8.16 -18.04 -39.90
CA LYS A 81 6.85 -17.45 -40.22
C LYS A 81 6.38 -18.06 -41.54
N VAL A 82 5.25 -18.76 -41.54
CA VAL A 82 4.58 -19.23 -42.76
C VAL A 82 3.48 -18.22 -43.07
N SER A 83 3.54 -17.62 -44.26
CA SER A 83 2.50 -16.75 -44.82
C SER A 83 1.38 -17.63 -45.37
N LEU A 84 0.14 -17.37 -44.97
CA LEU A 84 -1.05 -17.98 -45.57
C LEU A 84 -1.66 -16.95 -46.52
N ASP A 85 -1.22 -17.00 -47.78
CA ASP A 85 -1.99 -16.43 -48.88
C ASP A 85 -3.22 -17.31 -49.12
N ILE A 86 -4.38 -16.68 -49.01
CA ILE A 86 -5.70 -17.28 -49.26
C ILE A 86 -5.99 -17.16 -50.77
N CYS A 87 -6.12 -18.29 -51.46
CA CYS A 87 -6.83 -18.35 -52.76
C CYS A 87 -7.36 -19.79 -53.01
N PRO A 88 -8.50 -19.93 -53.71
CA PRO A 88 -9.53 -20.91 -53.38
C PRO A 88 -9.45 -22.24 -54.17
N THR A 89 -9.75 -23.31 -53.43
CA THR A 89 -10.63 -24.45 -53.78
C THR A 89 -10.72 -24.89 -55.24
N GLN A 90 -10.15 -26.06 -55.59
CA GLN A 90 -10.81 -27.11 -56.40
C GLN A 90 -10.24 -28.51 -56.08
N HIS A 91 -11.17 -29.42 -55.74
CA HIS A 91 -11.14 -30.88 -55.59
C HIS A 91 -9.96 -31.70 -56.17
N SER A 92 -9.47 -32.65 -55.36
CA SER A 92 -9.23 -34.06 -55.75
C SER A 92 -9.01 -34.89 -54.49
N GLU A 93 -9.73 -36.00 -54.38
CA GLU A 93 -9.74 -36.97 -53.29
C GLU A 93 -8.41 -37.72 -53.17
N ASP A 94 -7.92 -37.94 -51.95
CA ASP A 94 -7.19 -39.17 -51.60
C ASP A 94 -7.26 -39.38 -50.07
N GLU A 95 -7.89 -40.48 -49.66
CA GLU A 95 -7.96 -40.92 -48.28
C GLU A 95 -6.65 -41.60 -47.88
N GLU A 96 -5.84 -40.96 -47.04
CA GLU A 96 -4.82 -41.67 -46.24
C GLU A 96 -5.02 -41.28 -44.78
N SER A 97 -5.93 -42.04 -44.15
CA SER A 97 -6.10 -42.08 -42.70
C SER A 97 -4.84 -42.70 -42.08
N ASP A 98 -3.89 -41.85 -41.70
CA ASP A 98 -2.73 -42.23 -40.87
C ASP A 98 -3.22 -42.71 -39.49
N LYS A 99 -3.53 -44.01 -39.41
CA LYS A 99 -3.72 -44.73 -38.16
C LYS A 99 -2.33 -44.86 -37.53
N SER A 100 -1.95 -43.83 -36.77
CA SER A 100 -0.90 -43.97 -35.78
C SER A 100 -1.35 -45.05 -34.79
N ASP A 101 -0.70 -46.21 -34.92
CA ASP A 101 -0.85 -47.37 -34.07
C ASP A 101 -0.46 -46.97 -32.65
N SER A 102 -1.44 -46.50 -31.89
CA SER A 102 -1.36 -46.32 -30.45
C SER A 102 -1.39 -47.73 -29.84
N GLU A 103 -0.27 -48.44 -29.96
CA GLU A 103 -0.02 -49.65 -29.20
C GLU A 103 -0.19 -49.30 -27.71
N CYS A 104 -1.33 -49.73 -27.19
CA CYS A 104 -1.66 -49.73 -25.79
C CYS A 104 -0.57 -50.54 -25.09
N TYR A 105 0.34 -49.87 -24.36
CA TYR A 105 1.22 -50.53 -23.41
C TYR A 105 0.35 -51.42 -22.51
N THR A 106 0.38 -52.72 -22.77
CA THR A 106 -0.20 -53.69 -21.85
C THR A 106 0.59 -53.59 -20.57
N GLU A 107 -0.08 -53.20 -19.49
CA GLU A 107 0.42 -53.20 -18.12
C GLU A 107 0.74 -54.64 -17.74
N GLN A 108 1.91 -55.10 -18.15
CA GLN A 108 2.41 -56.43 -17.86
C GLN A 108 3.20 -56.29 -16.56
N GLU A 109 2.62 -56.79 -15.47
CA GLU A 109 3.26 -56.82 -14.15
C GLU A 109 4.56 -57.64 -14.26
N ILE A 110 5.70 -56.96 -14.33
CA ILE A 110 7.02 -57.61 -14.31
C ILE A 110 7.31 -57.99 -12.85
N PRO A 111 7.40 -59.28 -12.50
CA PRO A 111 7.75 -59.68 -11.14
C PRO A 111 9.20 -59.29 -10.86
N VAL A 112 9.39 -58.28 -10.01
CA VAL A 112 10.71 -57.84 -9.55
C VAL A 112 11.30 -58.95 -8.67
N SER A 113 12.49 -59.44 -9.01
CA SER A 113 13.17 -60.44 -8.19
C SER A 113 13.74 -59.80 -6.92
N LYS A 114 13.96 -60.60 -5.88
CA LYS A 114 14.54 -60.12 -4.62
C LYS A 114 15.92 -59.48 -4.81
N GLU A 115 16.70 -59.98 -5.77
CA GLU A 115 18.02 -59.43 -6.11
C GLU A 115 17.90 -58.07 -6.81
N ASP A 116 16.88 -57.90 -7.67
CA ASP A 116 16.58 -56.62 -8.31
C ASP A 116 16.08 -55.58 -7.30
N GLU A 117 15.32 -55.98 -6.29
CA GLU A 117 14.87 -55.09 -5.21
C GLU A 117 16.05 -54.56 -4.38
N GLU A 118 17.01 -55.43 -4.04
CA GLU A 118 18.25 -55.04 -3.34
C GLU A 118 19.13 -54.12 -4.21
N ALA A 119 19.22 -54.37 -5.51
CA ALA A 119 19.95 -53.52 -6.45
C ALA A 119 19.30 -52.13 -6.60
N LEU A 120 17.97 -52.07 -6.64
CA LEU A 120 17.22 -50.82 -6.64
C LEU A 120 17.42 -50.04 -5.33
N GLU A 121 17.44 -50.73 -4.18
CA GLU A 121 17.71 -50.09 -2.89
C GLU A 121 19.13 -49.53 -2.81
N MET A 122 20.13 -50.21 -3.38
CA MET A 122 21.51 -49.70 -3.47
C MET A 122 21.61 -48.42 -4.34
N PHE A 123 20.72 -48.27 -5.32
CA PHE A 123 20.71 -47.11 -6.22
C PHE A 123 19.88 -45.92 -5.67
N MET A 124 18.91 -46.18 -4.79
CA MET A 124 18.13 -45.14 -4.12
C MET A 124 18.88 -44.54 -2.93
N SER A 125 18.97 -43.21 -2.87
CA SER A 125 19.53 -42.53 -1.70
C SER A 125 18.60 -42.68 -0.49
N LYS A 126 19.10 -43.25 0.61
CA LYS A 126 18.34 -43.48 1.86
C LYS A 126 17.80 -42.20 2.51
N GLN A 127 18.32 -41.04 2.13
CA GLN A 127 17.87 -39.73 2.57
C GLN A 127 17.79 -38.79 1.37
N PRO A 128 16.68 -38.78 0.62
CA PRO A 128 16.51 -37.80 -0.45
C PRO A 128 16.44 -36.39 0.19
N PRO A 129 17.10 -35.38 -0.39
CA PRO A 129 16.94 -34.01 0.08
C PRO A 129 15.46 -33.62 0.01
N LYS A 130 14.93 -33.03 1.08
CA LYS A 130 13.55 -32.51 1.09
C LYS A 130 13.39 -31.54 -0.06
N ARG A 131 12.63 -31.95 -1.09
CA ARG A 131 12.16 -31.05 -2.14
C ARG A 131 11.08 -30.19 -1.51
N LEU A 132 11.37 -28.92 -1.29
CA LEU A 132 10.36 -27.95 -0.85
C LEU A 132 9.32 -27.82 -1.95
N CYS A 133 8.04 -27.85 -1.59
CA CYS A 133 6.98 -27.61 -2.55
C CYS A 133 6.96 -26.12 -2.92
N LEU A 134 6.47 -25.78 -4.12
CA LEU A 134 6.27 -24.39 -4.51
C LEU A 134 5.40 -23.64 -3.48
N ALA A 135 4.42 -24.32 -2.87
CA ALA A 135 3.61 -23.76 -1.80
C ALA A 135 4.44 -23.33 -0.58
N ASP A 136 5.45 -24.11 -0.18
CA ASP A 136 6.32 -23.82 0.96
C ASP A 136 7.19 -22.60 0.66
N ILE A 137 7.74 -22.54 -0.55
CA ILE A 137 8.56 -21.41 -1.04
C ILE A 137 7.72 -20.13 -1.10
N ILE A 138 6.47 -20.21 -1.58
CA ILE A 138 5.56 -19.07 -1.63
C ILE A 138 5.22 -18.60 -0.21
N MET A 139 4.92 -19.51 0.72
CA MET A 139 4.61 -19.14 2.10
C MET A 139 5.81 -18.49 2.79
N GLU A 140 7.01 -19.03 2.60
CA GLU A 140 8.26 -18.46 3.13
C GLU A 140 8.51 -17.06 2.56
N LYS A 141 8.43 -16.89 1.24
CA LYS A 141 8.62 -15.58 0.58
C LYS A 141 7.54 -14.56 0.97
N LEU A 142 6.28 -14.98 1.12
CA LEU A 142 5.20 -14.11 1.62
C LEU A 142 5.45 -13.67 3.07
N SER A 143 5.92 -14.57 3.92
CA SER A 143 6.24 -14.25 5.31
C SER A 143 7.43 -13.28 5.42
N ALA A 144 8.49 -13.52 4.65
CA ALA A 144 9.68 -12.66 4.60
C ALA A 144 9.35 -11.24 4.12
N LYS A 145 8.57 -11.10 3.04
CA LYS A 145 8.12 -9.78 2.56
C LYS A 145 7.18 -9.08 3.53
N ARG A 146 6.29 -9.81 4.22
CA ARG A 146 5.44 -9.21 5.27
C ARG A 146 6.29 -8.66 6.41
N THR A 147 7.33 -9.38 6.84
CA THR A 147 8.24 -8.90 7.89
C THR A 147 9.09 -7.71 7.43
N GLU A 148 9.54 -7.70 6.17
CA GLU A 148 10.26 -6.57 5.59
C GLU A 148 9.38 -5.32 5.51
N ILE A 149 8.17 -5.45 4.97
CA ILE A 149 7.18 -4.35 4.91
C ILE A 149 6.86 -3.84 6.32
N ASN A 150 6.64 -4.74 7.29
CA ASN A 150 6.41 -4.33 8.67
C ASN A 150 7.63 -3.60 9.26
N SER A 151 8.86 -4.02 8.94
CA SER A 151 10.07 -3.33 9.42
C SER A 151 10.22 -1.93 8.81
N VAL A 152 9.98 -1.77 7.50
CA VAL A 152 10.07 -0.48 6.79
C VAL A 152 8.92 0.45 7.20
N LEU A 153 7.71 -0.07 7.38
CA LEU A 153 6.58 0.72 7.88
C LEU A 153 6.76 1.13 9.35
N SER A 154 7.41 0.29 10.16
CA SER A 154 7.74 0.62 11.55
C SER A 154 8.78 1.75 11.65
N ASP A 155 9.62 1.95 10.64
CA ASP A 155 10.62 3.02 10.61
C ASP A 155 10.10 4.33 9.97
N ASN A 156 9.03 4.31 9.18
CA ASN A 156 8.59 5.48 8.40
C ASN A 156 7.23 6.08 8.78
N GLU A 157 6.47 5.49 9.71
CA GLU A 157 5.24 6.12 10.22
C GLU A 157 5.05 5.75 11.69
N GLY A 158 5.25 6.73 12.57
CA GLY A 158 5.32 6.61 14.03
C GLY A 158 4.01 6.21 14.74
N VAL A 159 3.38 5.13 14.32
CA VAL A 159 2.30 4.48 15.06
C VAL A 159 2.61 2.99 15.03
N GLU A 160 3.44 2.52 15.97
CA GLU A 160 3.42 1.11 16.36
C GLU A 160 1.95 0.78 16.61
N VAL A 161 1.29 0.02 15.73
CA VAL A 161 -0.06 -0.47 16.01
C VAL A 161 0.12 -1.61 16.98
N LYS A 162 0.45 -1.29 18.23
CA LYS A 162 0.44 -2.24 19.32
C LYS A 162 -0.98 -2.78 19.38
N GLU A 163 -1.15 -4.09 19.25
CA GLU A 163 -2.45 -4.73 19.35
C GLU A 163 -3.12 -4.27 20.65
N MET A 164 -4.16 -3.47 20.51
CA MET A 164 -4.98 -3.00 21.60
C MET A 164 -6.10 -4.00 21.85
N ASP A 165 -6.52 -4.13 23.10
CA ASP A 165 -7.71 -4.92 23.45
C ASP A 165 -8.92 -4.43 22.63
N GLU A 166 -9.58 -5.38 21.95
CA GLU A 166 -10.72 -5.14 21.07
C GLU A 166 -11.84 -4.36 21.78
N ARG A 167 -12.04 -4.60 23.08
CA ARG A 167 -13.03 -3.85 23.88
C ARG A 167 -12.72 -2.37 23.98
N VAL A 168 -11.43 -2.03 24.10
CA VAL A 168 -10.98 -0.64 24.17
C VAL A 168 -11.16 0.03 22.80
N VAL A 169 -10.83 -0.69 21.73
CA VAL A 169 -11.04 -0.21 20.36
C VAL A 169 -12.52 0.11 20.12
N GLU A 170 -13.41 -0.79 20.50
CA GLU A 170 -14.86 -0.60 20.34
C GLU A 170 -15.40 0.57 21.18
N MET A 171 -14.93 0.72 22.42
CA MET A 171 -15.26 1.88 23.26
C MET A 171 -14.87 3.20 22.58
N TYR A 172 -13.66 3.31 22.02
CA TYR A 172 -13.22 4.53 21.34
C TYR A 172 -13.87 4.74 19.97
N ARG A 173 -14.30 3.67 19.28
CA ARG A 173 -15.18 3.78 18.10
C ARG A 173 -16.52 4.41 18.44
N ASN A 174 -17.10 4.08 19.59
CA ASN A 174 -18.33 4.73 20.06
C ASN A 174 -18.10 6.20 20.40
N VAL A 175 -16.96 6.52 21.04
CA VAL A 175 -16.57 7.90 21.33
C VAL A 175 -16.39 8.72 20.04
N ARG A 176 -15.80 8.15 18.98
CA ARG A 176 -15.70 8.78 17.65
C ARG A 176 -17.06 9.28 17.16
N ASN A 177 -18.06 8.41 17.19
CA ASN A 177 -19.40 8.74 16.68
C ASN A 177 -20.03 9.90 17.48
N ILE A 178 -19.75 9.99 18.78
CA ILE A 178 -20.19 11.11 19.62
C ILE A 178 -19.46 12.41 19.26
N LEU A 179 -18.14 12.36 19.05
CA LEU A 179 -17.32 13.54 18.72
C LEU A 179 -17.66 14.15 17.34
N ALA A 180 -18.10 13.31 16.40
CA ALA A 180 -18.56 13.76 15.09
C ALA A 180 -19.79 14.68 15.15
N VAL A 181 -20.75 14.38 16.05
CA VAL A 181 -22.02 15.14 16.17
C VAL A 181 -21.99 16.16 17.32
N TYR A 182 -20.92 16.13 18.15
CA TYR A 182 -20.82 16.96 19.34
C TYR A 182 -20.97 18.47 19.06
N ARG A 183 -21.73 19.16 19.90
CA ARG A 183 -21.92 20.62 19.79
C ARG A 183 -21.67 21.35 21.11
N SER A 184 -22.22 20.83 22.20
CA SER A 184 -22.11 21.44 23.53
C SER A 184 -22.27 20.37 24.62
N GLY A 185 -21.94 20.74 25.86
CA GLY A 185 -22.10 19.89 27.03
C GLY A 185 -20.78 19.31 27.54
N LYS A 186 -20.88 18.16 28.23
CA LYS A 186 -19.72 17.48 28.81
C LYS A 186 -19.20 16.43 27.82
N LEU A 187 -17.90 16.42 27.59
CA LEU A 187 -17.25 15.36 26.83
C LEU A 187 -17.25 14.02 27.59
N PRO A 188 -17.32 12.87 26.88
CA PRO A 188 -17.21 11.55 27.47
C PRO A 188 -15.94 11.41 28.33
N LYS A 189 -16.05 10.74 29.48
CA LYS A 189 -14.91 10.49 30.38
C LYS A 189 -13.76 9.75 29.68
N PRO A 190 -13.99 8.74 28.82
CA PRO A 190 -12.91 8.07 28.09
C PRO A 190 -12.10 9.04 27.22
N PHE A 191 -12.72 10.05 26.64
CA PHE A 191 -12.02 11.06 25.86
C PHE A 191 -11.09 11.93 26.71
N LYS A 192 -11.53 12.31 27.91
CA LYS A 192 -10.77 13.19 28.80
C LYS A 192 -9.50 12.56 29.35
N ILE A 193 -9.44 11.23 29.43
CA ILE A 193 -8.27 10.52 29.97
C ILE A 193 -7.21 10.23 28.91
N ILE A 194 -7.50 10.45 27.61
CA ILE A 194 -6.57 10.15 26.51
C ILE A 194 -5.18 10.79 26.74
N PRO A 195 -5.05 12.09 27.10
CA PRO A 195 -3.76 12.71 27.40
C PRO A 195 -2.87 11.99 28.42
N SER A 196 -3.47 11.27 29.36
CA SER A 196 -2.75 10.59 30.43
C SER A 196 -2.31 9.18 30.05
N LEU A 197 -2.74 8.68 28.88
CA LEU A 197 -2.38 7.36 28.38
C LEU A 197 -0.97 7.36 27.80
N ARG A 198 -0.25 6.26 28.00
CA ARG A 198 1.08 6.07 27.38
C ARG A 198 0.99 5.96 25.85
N ASN A 199 -0.08 5.36 25.36
CA ASN A 199 -0.39 5.15 23.95
C ASN A 199 -1.48 6.12 23.45
N TRP A 200 -1.42 7.38 23.88
CA TRP A 200 -2.45 8.38 23.55
C TRP A 200 -2.57 8.65 22.05
N GLU A 201 -1.47 8.60 21.29
CA GLU A 201 -1.44 8.82 19.84
C GLU A 201 -2.27 7.75 19.10
N GLN A 202 -2.05 6.47 19.43
CA GLN A 202 -2.83 5.33 18.86
C GLN A 202 -4.32 5.47 19.18
N VAL A 203 -4.66 5.75 20.44
CA VAL A 203 -6.04 5.90 20.89
C VAL A 203 -6.72 7.07 20.19
N LEU A 204 -6.01 8.18 20.04
CA LEU A 204 -6.50 9.35 19.33
C LEU A 204 -6.77 9.02 17.85
N HIS A 205 -5.90 8.24 17.21
CA HIS A 205 -6.09 7.83 15.82
C HIS A 205 -7.38 7.01 15.61
N ILE A 206 -7.72 6.09 16.53
CA ILE A 206 -8.98 5.33 16.50
C ILE A 206 -10.20 6.26 16.50
N THR A 207 -10.11 7.37 17.24
CA THR A 207 -11.19 8.36 17.32
C THR A 207 -11.33 9.24 16.08
N ARG A 208 -10.48 9.07 15.05
CA ARG A 208 -10.50 9.80 13.75
C ARG A 208 -10.72 11.31 13.91
N PRO A 209 -9.71 12.07 14.36
CA PRO A 209 -9.82 13.50 14.61
C PRO A 209 -10.27 14.30 13.38
N GLU A 210 -9.99 13.82 12.16
CA GLU A 210 -10.46 14.41 10.90
C GLU A 210 -11.99 14.49 10.79
N GLN A 211 -12.72 13.58 11.43
CA GLN A 211 -14.18 13.50 11.37
C GLN A 211 -14.86 14.22 12.54
N TRP A 212 -14.10 14.89 13.40
CA TRP A 212 -14.67 15.59 14.55
C TRP A 212 -15.40 16.86 14.14
N SER A 213 -16.46 17.17 14.87
CA SER A 213 -17.08 18.49 14.82
C SER A 213 -16.08 19.57 15.24
N ALA A 214 -16.22 20.78 14.69
CA ALA A 214 -15.38 21.93 15.08
C ALA A 214 -15.45 22.23 16.61
N ALA A 215 -16.61 21.97 17.24
CA ALA A 215 -16.78 22.11 18.68
C ALA A 215 -15.98 21.05 19.46
N ALA A 216 -15.95 19.81 18.98
CA ALA A 216 -15.15 18.75 19.59
C ALA A 216 -13.65 19.02 19.43
N MET A 217 -13.22 19.48 18.26
CA MET A 217 -11.82 19.89 18.02
C MET A 217 -11.38 20.95 19.03
N TYR A 218 -12.13 22.03 19.20
CA TYR A 218 -11.80 23.08 20.17
C TYR A 218 -11.66 22.54 21.61
N GLN A 219 -12.62 21.72 22.05
CA GLN A 219 -12.57 21.14 23.40
C GLN A 219 -11.42 20.14 23.55
N GLY A 220 -11.17 19.34 22.53
CA GLY A 220 -10.03 18.43 22.43
C GLY A 220 -8.72 19.19 22.58
N THR A 221 -8.46 20.16 21.73
CA THR A 221 -7.24 20.97 21.80
C THR A 221 -7.03 21.58 23.18
N ARG A 222 -8.08 22.12 23.82
CA ARG A 222 -7.98 22.67 25.18
C ARG A 222 -7.56 21.62 26.20
N ILE A 223 -8.13 20.42 26.12
CA ILE A 223 -7.79 19.31 27.02
C ILE A 223 -6.36 18.85 26.78
N PHE A 224 -5.96 18.64 25.53
CA PHE A 224 -4.63 18.13 25.17
C PHE A 224 -3.53 19.14 25.53
N ALA A 225 -3.71 20.42 25.18
CA ALA A 225 -2.74 21.46 25.50
C ALA A 225 -2.50 21.64 27.01
N SER A 226 -3.51 21.38 27.85
CA SER A 226 -3.37 21.51 29.31
C SER A 226 -2.73 20.30 30.00
N ASN A 227 -2.83 19.11 29.41
CA ASN A 227 -2.40 17.86 30.05
C ASN A 227 -1.15 17.23 29.42
N LEU A 228 -0.79 17.58 28.18
CA LEU A 228 0.40 17.06 27.51
C LEU A 228 1.62 17.92 27.79
N ASN A 229 2.79 17.29 27.79
CA ASN A 229 4.07 17.99 27.79
C ASN A 229 4.27 18.75 26.47
N SER A 230 5.04 19.85 26.49
CA SER A 230 5.31 20.68 25.30
C SER A 230 5.74 19.87 24.05
N LYS A 231 6.65 18.89 24.22
CA LYS A 231 7.08 18.00 23.14
C LYS A 231 5.97 17.07 22.61
N MET A 232 5.06 16.65 23.47
CA MET A 232 3.96 15.77 23.09
C MET A 232 2.81 16.56 22.46
N ALA A 233 2.53 17.77 22.94
CA ALA A 233 1.49 18.64 22.40
C ALA A 233 1.83 19.20 21.01
N GLN A 234 3.12 19.21 20.64
CA GLN A 234 3.59 19.62 19.31
C GLN A 234 3.36 18.54 18.24
N ARG A 235 3.27 17.26 18.65
CA ARG A 235 3.01 16.14 17.74
C ARG A 235 1.52 16.09 17.39
#